data_AF-A0A8H8JR55-F1
#
_entry.id   AF-A0A8H8JR55-F1
#
_cell.length_a   1.000
_cell.length_b   1.000
_cell.length_c   1.000
_cell.angle_alpha   90.00
_cell.angle_beta   90.00
_cell.angle_gamma   90.00
#
_symmetry.space_group_name_H-M   'P 1'
#
loop_
_entity.id
_entity.type
_entity.pdbx_description
1 polymer ?
#
loop_
_entity_poly.entity_id
_entity_poly.type
_entity_poly.pdbx_seq_one_letter_code
_entity_poly.pdbx_strand_id
1 'polypeptide(L)'
;MAAIRPGIRRPGVATPSLAPSPHAKPQLSVEEWESKAPLDDVEVRSVLSLKIKCEEKKPPLKFREEDSPSRPSTPILGRHGVLHSSAPGSRSATPVPMLTITKDGMSHPLHPQVPLATPQQFHDWFALIDRSITYSQEAHFRSHLTNVESQLSSCDALLERVNGVSDDLAQLHSDWQSVEDRGESLKGAAQRLLQERDRLIQVTDAIGARLEYFQELEYATRMLNHPGEALVLQTDFLLMVERVDVCLEYMSSHRQFKEAEVYLLRFQQCLIRAMTLIKMYLVGTLRALHTDVQKRMAESDISSVAAHHLLYTKFRSLVPSLSPLIMELENRALGHPDQLESLLSECHTTYFSVRRGLLVPRVMEEIRGLQPGQSELIELTRVGCTYLKQICTEEFNLFRRFFNSGEDKLYRYLEGICDHLYDDLRPRILHEQKLDVLCEVCTVLQALMVLDLPMQSFGDSGAPDPEADEDPLLLTSSPTERDVQLPPRTPGLAKLHISHLLQMVLQDAQTRLFFKAQAIVQAEIRNYAAQPKDLDYPAKLKGNYIHSSLPISRSILAF
;
A
#
# COMPACT_ATOMS: atom_id res chain seq x y z
N MET A 1 -9.20 -0.64 4.56
CA MET A 1 -9.78 -1.84 3.91
C MET A 1 -8.77 -2.99 3.95
N ALA A 2 -9.20 -4.24 3.85
CA ALA A 2 -8.32 -5.41 3.96
C ALA A 2 -8.70 -6.52 2.95
N ALA A 3 -7.68 -7.20 2.41
CA ALA A 3 -7.77 -8.47 1.68
C ALA A 3 -6.43 -9.21 1.91
N ILE A 4 -6.28 -10.15 2.85
CA ILE A 4 -6.95 -11.46 3.01
C ILE A 4 -6.57 -12.45 1.89
N ARG A 5 -5.70 -13.41 2.24
CA ARG A 5 -5.42 -14.62 1.45
C ARG A 5 -6.55 -15.65 1.64
N PRO A 6 -7.02 -16.36 0.60
CA PRO A 6 -7.83 -17.57 0.77
C PRO A 6 -6.95 -18.77 1.16
N GLY A 7 -7.48 -19.63 2.03
CA GLY A 7 -6.80 -20.84 2.52
C GLY A 7 -7.36 -22.15 1.94
N ILE A 8 -6.65 -23.25 2.18
CA ILE A 8 -6.98 -24.60 1.70
C ILE A 8 -8.24 -25.16 2.41
N ARG A 9 -9.12 -25.84 1.67
CA ARG A 9 -10.15 -26.73 2.23
C ARG A 9 -10.10 -28.12 1.58
N ARG A 10 -10.29 -29.15 2.41
CA ARG A 10 -10.62 -30.53 1.97
C ARG A 10 -12.12 -30.62 1.62
N PRO A 11 -12.51 -31.66 0.87
CA PRO A 11 -13.51 -32.59 1.40
C PRO A 11 -12.99 -34.04 1.37
N GLY A 12 -13.80 -35.00 1.82
CA GLY A 12 -13.47 -36.42 1.72
C GLY A 12 -14.63 -37.35 2.08
N VAL A 13 -14.41 -38.64 1.82
CA VAL A 13 -15.25 -39.81 2.17
C VAL A 13 -16.59 -39.96 1.41
N ALA A 14 -16.65 -41.03 0.61
CA ALA A 14 -17.86 -41.81 0.36
C ALA A 14 -17.45 -43.30 0.23
N THR A 15 -18.26 -44.22 0.73
CA THR A 15 -18.02 -45.68 0.67
C THR A 15 -19.27 -46.43 0.22
N PRO A 16 -19.11 -47.45 -0.63
CA PRO A 16 -19.68 -48.78 -0.38
C PRO A 16 -18.61 -49.88 -0.59
N SER A 17 -18.54 -50.99 0.15
CA SER A 17 -19.56 -51.96 0.61
C SER A 17 -19.90 -53.06 -0.41
N LEU A 18 -19.25 -54.22 -0.21
CA LEU A 18 -19.55 -55.63 -0.59
C LEU A 18 -20.24 -56.00 -1.91
N ALA A 19 -19.78 -57.15 -2.47
CA ALA A 19 -20.10 -57.68 -3.80
C ALA A 19 -21.48 -58.37 -3.91
N PRO A 20 -21.89 -58.69 -5.17
CA PRO A 20 -21.80 -60.11 -5.55
C PRO A 20 -21.15 -60.40 -6.93
N SER A 21 -20.69 -61.63 -7.09
CA SER A 21 -20.38 -62.32 -8.37
C SER A 21 -21.70 -62.51 -9.17
N PRO A 22 -21.76 -62.60 -10.54
CA PRO A 22 -20.85 -63.45 -11.34
C PRO A 22 -20.57 -63.06 -12.82
N HIS A 23 -19.29 -63.00 -13.21
CA HIS A 23 -18.88 -63.25 -14.59
C HIS A 23 -17.60 -64.10 -14.61
N ALA A 24 -17.50 -65.00 -15.60
CA ALA A 24 -16.38 -65.94 -15.69
C ALA A 24 -15.05 -65.23 -16.02
N LYS A 25 -13.94 -65.74 -15.49
CA LYS A 25 -12.61 -65.40 -16.01
C LYS A 25 -12.56 -65.81 -17.48
N PRO A 26 -12.04 -64.97 -18.41
CA PRO A 26 -11.89 -65.38 -19.79
C PRO A 26 -10.96 -66.58 -19.88
N GLN A 27 -11.50 -67.75 -20.23
CA GLN A 27 -10.71 -68.91 -20.64
C GLN A 27 -10.23 -68.66 -22.06
N LEU A 28 -9.18 -67.85 -22.18
CA LEU A 28 -8.49 -67.60 -23.44
C LEU A 28 -7.95 -68.95 -23.95
N SER A 29 -8.47 -69.43 -25.08
CA SER A 29 -8.05 -70.72 -25.65
C SER A 29 -6.64 -70.63 -26.23
N VAL A 30 -5.96 -71.78 -26.37
CA VAL A 30 -4.61 -71.81 -26.98
C VAL A 30 -4.66 -71.23 -28.41
N GLU A 31 -5.69 -71.59 -29.17
CA GLU A 31 -5.95 -71.13 -30.55
C GLU A 31 -6.20 -69.60 -30.62
N GLU A 32 -6.83 -69.01 -29.61
CA GLU A 32 -7.01 -67.56 -29.47
C GLU A 32 -5.73 -66.80 -29.05
N TRP A 33 -4.69 -67.51 -28.62
CA TRP A 33 -3.38 -66.94 -28.27
C TRP A 33 -2.42 -67.05 -29.46
N GLU A 34 -2.33 -68.23 -30.08
CA GLU A 34 -1.53 -68.48 -31.29
C GLU A 34 -1.93 -67.56 -32.46
N SER A 35 -3.24 -67.31 -32.64
CA SER A 35 -3.75 -66.40 -33.67
C SER A 35 -3.42 -64.90 -33.44
N LYS A 36 -2.94 -64.52 -32.26
CA LYS A 36 -2.58 -63.12 -31.90
C LYS A 36 -1.07 -62.86 -31.90
N ALA A 37 -0.25 -63.89 -32.00
CA ALA A 37 1.20 -63.80 -32.06
C ALA A 37 1.78 -64.88 -32.99
N PRO A 38 1.61 -64.76 -34.32
CA PRO A 38 2.23 -65.69 -35.27
C PRO A 38 3.75 -65.54 -35.22
N LEU A 39 4.42 -66.59 -34.74
CA LEU A 39 5.88 -66.66 -34.62
C LEU A 39 6.55 -66.77 -36.00
N ASP A 40 7.66 -66.08 -36.20
CA ASP A 40 8.49 -66.20 -37.40
C ASP A 40 9.22 -67.56 -37.46
N ASP A 41 9.63 -67.96 -38.65
CA ASP A 41 10.30 -69.23 -38.94
C ASP A 41 11.59 -69.43 -38.11
N VAL A 42 12.27 -68.33 -37.73
CA VAL A 42 13.43 -68.32 -36.82
C VAL A 42 13.02 -68.51 -35.36
N GLU A 43 11.90 -67.92 -34.95
CA GLU A 43 11.35 -68.03 -33.60
C GLU A 43 10.79 -69.43 -33.34
N VAL A 44 10.07 -70.02 -34.31
CA VAL A 44 9.58 -71.40 -34.26
C VAL A 44 10.74 -72.40 -34.10
N ARG A 45 11.85 -72.22 -34.84
CA ARG A 45 13.06 -73.04 -34.68
C ARG A 45 13.72 -72.87 -33.30
N SER A 46 13.66 -71.66 -32.74
CA SER A 46 14.18 -71.35 -31.40
C SER A 46 13.32 -72.01 -30.31
N VAL A 47 11.99 -71.95 -30.43
CA VAL A 47 11.03 -72.63 -29.55
C VAL A 47 11.16 -74.15 -29.66
N LEU A 48 11.33 -74.72 -30.87
CA LEU A 48 11.59 -76.14 -31.05
C LEU A 48 12.94 -76.58 -30.42
N SER A 49 13.98 -75.77 -30.54
CA SER A 49 15.28 -76.04 -29.91
C SER A 49 15.21 -76.01 -28.37
N LEU A 50 14.40 -75.09 -27.82
CA LEU A 50 14.08 -75.07 -26.39
C LEU A 50 13.23 -76.28 -25.98
N LYS A 51 12.20 -76.62 -26.77
CA LYS A 51 11.33 -77.78 -26.53
C LYS A 51 12.13 -79.08 -26.44
N ILE A 52 13.03 -79.34 -27.39
CA ILE A 52 13.91 -80.52 -27.38
C ILE A 52 14.75 -80.56 -26.08
N LYS A 53 15.33 -79.42 -25.66
CA LYS A 53 16.10 -79.32 -24.40
C LYS A 53 15.25 -79.37 -23.12
N CYS A 54 13.94 -79.19 -23.21
CA CYS A 54 12.99 -79.33 -22.10
C CYS A 54 12.32 -80.71 -22.05
N GLU A 55 12.27 -81.43 -23.18
CA GLU A 55 11.84 -82.83 -23.27
C GLU A 55 12.92 -83.81 -22.76
N GLU A 56 14.19 -83.34 -22.61
CA GLU A 56 15.20 -83.98 -21.77
C GLU A 56 14.76 -84.04 -20.29
N LYS A 57 14.04 -85.12 -19.96
CA LYS A 57 13.33 -85.34 -18.69
C LYS A 57 14.26 -85.53 -17.49
N LYS A 58 14.84 -84.43 -17.00
CA LYS A 58 15.64 -84.39 -15.76
C LYS A 58 14.81 -84.92 -14.58
N PRO A 59 15.36 -85.81 -13.73
CA PRO A 59 14.60 -86.42 -12.63
C PRO A 59 14.26 -85.40 -11.52
N PRO A 60 13.12 -85.58 -10.81
CA PRO A 60 12.68 -84.63 -9.79
C PRO A 60 13.54 -84.66 -8.52
N LEU A 61 13.61 -83.50 -7.85
CA LEU A 61 14.42 -83.21 -6.66
C LEU A 61 13.92 -83.88 -5.36
N LYS A 62 13.71 -85.21 -5.38
CA LYS A 62 13.33 -86.04 -4.21
C LYS A 62 14.02 -87.41 -4.13
N PHE A 63 15.09 -87.62 -4.90
CA PHE A 63 15.90 -88.85 -4.87
C PHE A 63 17.41 -88.55 -4.90
N ARG A 64 17.86 -87.58 -4.09
CA ARG A 64 19.29 -87.32 -3.83
C ARG A 64 19.51 -86.79 -2.41
N GLU A 65 19.73 -87.74 -1.51
CA GLU A 65 20.40 -87.71 -0.20
C GLU A 65 20.52 -89.23 0.14
N GLU A 66 21.71 -89.79 0.34
CA GLU A 66 22.49 -89.81 1.61
C GLU A 66 21.75 -90.61 2.71
N ASP A 67 22.31 -91.63 3.37
CA ASP A 67 23.73 -92.02 3.48
C ASP A 67 23.94 -93.55 3.71
N SER A 68 25.18 -94.02 3.77
CA SER A 68 25.55 -95.44 4.08
C SER A 68 25.49 -95.76 5.59
N PRO A 69 25.35 -97.04 6.01
CA PRO A 69 26.55 -97.71 6.56
C PRO A 69 26.62 -99.27 6.51
N SER A 70 27.87 -99.76 6.48
CA SER A 70 28.46 -100.89 7.25
C SER A 70 27.90 -102.34 7.29
N ARG A 71 28.84 -103.27 7.08
CA ARG A 71 28.93 -104.71 7.49
C ARG A 71 28.82 -104.94 9.02
N PRO A 72 28.81 -106.19 9.57
CA PRO A 72 28.78 -107.55 8.97
C PRO A 72 27.77 -108.55 9.63
N SER A 73 27.91 -109.84 9.25
CA SER A 73 27.65 -111.06 10.06
C SER A 73 26.26 -111.74 10.04
N THR A 74 26.31 -113.07 9.99
CA THR A 74 25.23 -114.05 10.29
C THR A 74 25.48 -114.64 11.71
N PRO A 75 24.66 -115.57 12.29
CA PRO A 75 23.47 -116.27 11.76
C PRO A 75 22.26 -116.35 12.75
N ILE A 76 21.26 -117.21 12.44
CA ILE A 76 20.47 -118.12 13.33
C ILE A 76 18.90 -118.03 13.28
N LEU A 77 18.30 -119.17 12.89
CA LEU A 77 16.94 -119.74 13.14
C LEU A 77 15.62 -119.09 12.62
N GLY A 78 14.60 -119.98 12.42
CA GLY A 78 13.15 -119.66 12.32
C GLY A 78 12.63 -119.40 10.90
N ARG A 79 12.31 -120.36 10.01
CA ARG A 79 11.33 -121.49 10.03
C ARG A 79 9.86 -121.08 9.71
N HIS A 80 9.31 -121.72 8.66
CA HIS A 80 7.91 -121.78 8.18
C HIS A 80 7.36 -120.61 7.33
N GLY A 81 6.44 -120.94 6.39
CA GLY A 81 5.86 -120.03 5.38
C GLY A 81 6.61 -120.04 4.03
N VAL A 82 6.47 -120.99 3.08
CA VAL A 82 5.26 -121.58 2.45
C VAL A 82 4.38 -120.50 1.82
N LEU A 83 4.18 -120.38 0.49
CA LEU A 83 4.71 -120.98 -0.76
C LEU A 83 4.54 -119.90 -1.88
N HIS A 84 4.92 -119.96 -3.17
CA HIS A 84 5.40 -120.96 -4.16
C HIS A 84 6.42 -120.22 -5.09
N SER A 85 7.54 -120.79 -5.58
CA SER A 85 7.74 -121.48 -6.88
C SER A 85 6.89 -121.01 -8.09
N SER A 86 7.39 -120.84 -9.32
CA SER A 86 8.62 -121.34 -9.95
C SER A 86 9.41 -120.22 -10.64
N ALA A 87 10.75 -120.11 -10.54
CA ALA A 87 11.84 -121.10 -10.48
C ALA A 87 12.23 -121.66 -11.88
N PRO A 88 13.53 -121.97 -12.12
CA PRO A 88 14.19 -121.39 -13.30
C PRO A 88 15.06 -122.36 -14.12
N GLY A 89 15.75 -121.82 -15.13
CA GLY A 89 17.00 -122.39 -15.63
C GLY A 89 17.85 -121.31 -16.33
N SER A 90 19.17 -121.37 -16.42
CA SER A 90 20.24 -122.16 -15.78
C SER A 90 21.41 -122.14 -16.79
N ARG A 91 22.51 -121.46 -16.43
CA ARG A 91 23.88 -121.69 -16.94
C ARG A 91 24.12 -121.49 -18.44
N SER A 92 24.84 -120.40 -18.73
CA SER A 92 26.19 -120.46 -19.31
C SER A 92 26.49 -121.64 -20.25
N ALA A 93 26.15 -121.49 -21.52
CA ALA A 93 26.78 -122.26 -22.59
C ALA A 93 28.19 -121.71 -22.85
N THR A 94 29.18 -122.58 -23.00
CA THR A 94 30.53 -122.23 -23.47
C THR A 94 30.46 -121.70 -24.91
N PRO A 95 31.17 -120.61 -25.27
CA PRO A 95 31.20 -120.15 -26.64
C PRO A 95 31.97 -121.14 -27.53
N VAL A 96 31.24 -121.85 -28.39
CA VAL A 96 31.83 -122.61 -29.50
C VAL A 96 32.30 -121.59 -30.55
N PRO A 97 33.55 -121.67 -31.06
CA PRO A 97 34.08 -120.69 -32.01
C PRO A 97 33.44 -120.89 -33.40
N MET A 98 32.31 -120.24 -33.64
CA MET A 98 31.70 -120.19 -34.97
C MET A 98 32.42 -119.14 -35.83
N LEU A 99 33.07 -119.57 -36.91
CA LEU A 99 33.76 -118.71 -37.87
C LEU A 99 32.78 -117.94 -38.75
N THR A 100 32.15 -116.90 -38.20
CA THR A 100 31.37 -115.93 -38.97
C THR A 100 32.28 -114.88 -39.60
N ILE A 101 32.70 -115.12 -40.84
CA ILE A 101 33.36 -114.13 -41.69
C ILE A 101 32.43 -112.91 -41.85
N THR A 102 32.93 -111.71 -41.54
CA THR A 102 32.21 -110.45 -41.80
C THR A 102 32.10 -110.20 -43.30
N LYS A 103 30.97 -109.68 -43.76
CA LYS A 103 30.70 -109.50 -45.20
C LYS A 103 31.50 -108.36 -45.84
N ASP A 104 32.12 -107.51 -45.01
CA ASP A 104 33.21 -106.61 -45.36
C ASP A 104 34.49 -107.04 -44.62
N GLY A 105 35.63 -106.96 -45.31
CA GLY A 105 36.89 -107.64 -44.97
C GLY A 105 37.73 -107.06 -43.84
N MET A 106 37.13 -106.38 -42.85
CA MET A 106 37.85 -105.85 -41.68
C MET A 106 37.61 -106.75 -40.45
N SER A 107 38.67 -107.37 -39.94
CA SER A 107 38.63 -108.08 -38.65
C SER A 107 38.43 -107.09 -37.49
N HIS A 108 37.66 -107.52 -36.47
CA HIS A 108 37.42 -106.73 -35.25
C HIS A 108 38.77 -106.33 -34.61
N PRO A 109 38.97 -105.09 -34.11
CA PRO A 109 40.28 -104.60 -33.68
C PRO A 109 40.90 -105.33 -32.47
N LEU A 110 40.13 -106.18 -31.79
CA LEU A 110 40.61 -107.09 -30.74
C LEU A 110 40.90 -108.53 -31.23
N HIS A 111 40.82 -108.81 -32.53
CA HIS A 111 41.18 -110.11 -33.10
C HIS A 111 42.70 -110.22 -33.29
N PRO A 112 43.35 -111.35 -32.95
CA PRO A 112 44.75 -111.56 -33.28
C PRO A 112 44.96 -111.51 -34.81
N GLN A 113 45.83 -110.62 -35.29
CA GLN A 113 46.19 -110.53 -36.72
C GLN A 113 47.29 -111.54 -37.11
N VAL A 114 47.81 -112.31 -36.14
CA VAL A 114 48.82 -113.35 -36.30
C VAL A 114 48.37 -114.56 -35.46
N PRO A 115 48.54 -115.81 -35.93
CA PRO A 115 48.24 -116.99 -35.13
C PRO A 115 49.01 -117.01 -33.81
N LEU A 116 48.30 -117.18 -32.69
CA LEU A 116 48.88 -117.22 -31.34
C LEU A 116 49.68 -118.52 -31.17
N ALA A 117 51.00 -118.43 -31.34
CA ALA A 117 51.90 -119.59 -31.36
C ALA A 117 52.54 -119.92 -30.00
N THR A 118 52.41 -119.03 -29.01
CA THR A 118 52.99 -119.19 -27.66
C THR A 118 52.00 -118.79 -26.56
N PRO A 119 52.10 -119.38 -25.35
CA PRO A 119 51.23 -119.03 -24.22
C PRO A 119 51.33 -117.55 -23.82
N GLN A 120 52.52 -116.95 -23.95
CA GLN A 120 52.75 -115.55 -23.60
C GLN A 120 51.96 -114.60 -24.50
N GLN A 121 51.94 -114.84 -25.82
CA GLN A 121 51.12 -114.07 -26.76
C GLN A 121 49.61 -114.18 -26.45
N PHE A 122 49.15 -115.34 -25.97
CA PHE A 122 47.76 -115.49 -25.50
C PHE A 122 47.50 -114.68 -24.23
N HIS A 123 48.42 -114.66 -23.26
CA HIS A 123 48.27 -113.84 -22.05
C HIS A 123 48.32 -112.34 -22.35
N ASP A 124 49.19 -111.89 -23.25
CA ASP A 124 49.26 -110.48 -23.66
C ASP A 124 47.98 -110.03 -24.39
N TRP A 125 47.46 -110.88 -25.29
CA TRP A 125 46.18 -110.65 -25.97
C TRP A 125 44.99 -110.68 -25.01
N PHE A 126 44.96 -111.64 -24.07
CA PHE A 126 43.93 -111.72 -23.04
C PHE A 126 43.96 -110.47 -22.15
N ALA A 127 45.15 -110.02 -21.72
CA ALA A 127 45.30 -108.80 -20.92
C ALA A 127 44.90 -107.51 -21.69
N LEU A 128 45.06 -107.48 -23.02
CA LEU A 128 44.51 -106.40 -23.86
C LEU A 128 42.98 -106.43 -23.91
N ILE A 129 42.37 -107.62 -24.03
CA ILE A 129 40.91 -107.78 -23.95
C ILE A 129 40.40 -107.41 -22.57
N ASP A 130 41.00 -107.90 -21.50
CA ASP A 130 40.59 -107.64 -20.11
C ASP A 130 40.67 -106.13 -19.82
N ARG A 131 41.75 -105.45 -20.24
CA ARG A 131 41.86 -103.97 -20.21
C ARG A 131 40.80 -103.27 -21.05
N SER A 132 40.39 -103.81 -22.19
CA SER A 132 39.32 -103.22 -23.00
C SER A 132 37.93 -103.41 -22.37
N ILE A 133 37.75 -104.50 -21.63
CA ILE A 133 36.53 -104.79 -20.87
C ILE A 133 36.45 -103.88 -19.64
N THR A 134 37.54 -103.71 -18.86
CA THR A 134 37.54 -102.75 -17.76
C THR A 134 37.39 -101.32 -18.28
N TYR A 135 38.08 -100.93 -19.37
CA TYR A 135 37.95 -99.61 -19.96
C TYR A 135 36.52 -99.30 -20.45
N SER A 136 35.80 -100.28 -21.02
CA SER A 136 34.40 -100.11 -21.45
C SER A 136 33.41 -100.09 -20.28
N GLN A 137 33.63 -100.88 -19.22
CA GLN A 137 32.85 -100.78 -17.98
C GLN A 137 33.07 -99.43 -17.27
N GLU A 138 34.30 -98.93 -17.25
CA GLU A 138 34.68 -97.63 -16.71
C GLU A 138 34.25 -96.44 -17.60
N ALA A 139 33.95 -96.66 -18.89
CA ALA A 139 33.66 -95.58 -19.83
C ALA A 139 32.42 -94.75 -19.43
N HIS A 140 31.39 -95.39 -18.87
CA HIS A 140 30.21 -94.69 -18.35
C HIS A 140 30.54 -93.82 -17.13
N PHE A 141 31.42 -94.29 -16.24
CA PHE A 141 31.88 -93.51 -15.09
C PHE A 141 32.78 -92.34 -15.52
N ARG A 142 33.69 -92.55 -16.47
CA ARG A 142 34.51 -91.47 -17.07
C ARG A 142 33.64 -90.40 -17.75
N SER A 143 32.66 -90.82 -18.55
CA SER A 143 31.71 -89.91 -19.20
C SER A 143 30.88 -89.12 -18.18
N HIS A 144 30.46 -89.74 -17.07
CA HIS A 144 29.76 -89.04 -16.00
C HIS A 144 30.66 -88.04 -15.28
N LEU A 145 31.92 -88.40 -14.97
CA LEU A 145 32.92 -87.49 -14.38
C LEU A 145 33.15 -86.27 -15.27
N THR A 146 33.44 -86.45 -16.57
CA THR A 146 33.64 -85.33 -17.50
C THR A 146 32.41 -84.44 -17.65
N ASN A 147 31.20 -84.99 -17.56
CA ASN A 147 29.98 -84.17 -17.49
C ASN A 147 29.89 -83.39 -16.17
N VAL A 148 30.24 -83.98 -15.03
CA VAL A 148 30.25 -83.29 -13.73
C VAL A 148 31.34 -82.20 -13.68
N GLU A 149 32.52 -82.46 -14.22
CA GLU A 149 33.61 -81.48 -14.38
C GLU A 149 33.18 -80.30 -15.28
N SER A 150 32.49 -80.58 -16.39
CA SER A 150 31.92 -79.55 -17.27
C SER A 150 30.80 -78.74 -16.61
N GLN A 151 29.97 -79.38 -15.77
CA GLN A 151 28.95 -78.70 -14.97
C GLN A 151 29.57 -77.84 -13.87
N LEU A 152 30.61 -78.33 -13.19
CA LEU A 152 31.37 -77.58 -12.19
C LEU A 152 31.98 -76.32 -12.81
N SER A 153 32.73 -76.46 -13.91
CA SER A 153 33.31 -75.33 -14.65
C SER A 153 32.25 -74.33 -15.15
N SER A 154 31.05 -74.82 -15.51
CA SER A 154 29.92 -73.95 -15.88
C SER A 154 29.33 -73.19 -14.68
N CYS A 155 29.34 -73.78 -13.49
CA CYS A 155 28.97 -73.12 -12.24
C CYS A 155 30.04 -72.12 -11.79
N ASP A 156 31.33 -72.46 -11.91
CA ASP A 156 32.44 -71.56 -11.55
C ASP A 156 32.44 -70.31 -12.44
N ALA A 157 32.27 -70.46 -13.76
CA ALA A 157 32.14 -69.35 -14.69
C ALA A 157 30.85 -68.52 -14.49
N LEU A 158 29.80 -69.12 -13.92
CA LEU A 158 28.60 -68.38 -13.51
C LEU A 158 28.84 -67.60 -12.21
N LEU A 159 29.54 -68.18 -11.24
CA LEU A 159 29.93 -67.52 -9.98
C LEU A 159 30.87 -66.35 -10.24
N GLU A 160 31.89 -66.51 -11.09
CA GLU A 160 32.78 -65.44 -11.51
C GLU A 160 32.00 -64.25 -12.13
N ARG A 161 31.03 -64.54 -13.00
CA ARG A 161 30.16 -63.51 -13.59
C ARG A 161 29.20 -62.87 -12.59
N VAL A 162 28.67 -63.62 -11.62
CA VAL A 162 27.82 -63.08 -10.55
C VAL A 162 28.62 -62.18 -9.61
N ASN A 163 29.85 -62.57 -9.28
CA ASN A 163 30.77 -61.76 -8.49
C ASN A 163 31.14 -60.47 -9.23
N GLY A 164 31.52 -60.54 -10.51
CA GLY A 164 31.80 -59.35 -11.32
C GLY A 164 30.61 -58.38 -11.41
N VAL A 165 29.39 -58.89 -11.60
CA VAL A 165 28.17 -58.05 -11.56
C VAL A 165 27.89 -57.49 -10.15
N SER A 166 28.26 -58.20 -9.08
CA SER A 166 28.18 -57.70 -7.72
C SER A 166 29.19 -56.58 -7.44
N ASP A 167 30.39 -56.69 -8.00
CA ASP A 167 31.44 -55.66 -7.90
C ASP A 167 31.07 -54.42 -8.73
N ASP A 168 30.56 -54.60 -9.95
CA ASP A 168 29.99 -53.52 -10.79
C ASP A 168 28.84 -52.79 -10.06
N LEU A 169 27.95 -53.53 -9.38
CA LEU A 169 26.86 -52.95 -8.59
C LEU A 169 27.36 -52.23 -7.34
N ALA A 170 28.39 -52.75 -6.67
CA ALA A 170 29.01 -52.09 -5.52
C ALA A 170 29.72 -50.79 -5.93
N GLN A 171 30.43 -50.79 -7.07
CA GLN A 171 31.03 -49.59 -7.63
C GLN A 171 29.95 -48.58 -8.03
N LEU A 172 28.91 -48.99 -8.77
CA LEU A 172 27.80 -48.12 -9.17
C LEU A 172 27.10 -47.49 -7.95
N HIS A 173 26.96 -48.23 -6.84
CA HIS A 173 26.40 -47.70 -5.62
C HIS A 173 27.32 -46.66 -4.95
N SER A 174 28.64 -46.91 -4.91
CA SER A 174 29.64 -45.96 -4.42
C SER A 174 29.70 -44.68 -5.27
N ASP A 175 29.67 -44.82 -6.61
CA ASP A 175 29.66 -43.69 -7.54
C ASP A 175 28.35 -42.89 -7.41
N TRP A 176 27.20 -43.56 -7.22
CA TRP A 176 25.93 -42.89 -6.96
C TRP A 176 25.93 -42.12 -5.64
N GLN A 177 26.41 -42.71 -4.53
CA GLN A 177 26.54 -42.00 -3.24
C GLN A 177 27.42 -40.75 -3.40
N SER A 178 28.58 -40.89 -4.05
CA SER A 178 29.50 -39.77 -4.33
C SER A 178 28.87 -38.70 -5.24
N VAL A 179 27.91 -39.05 -6.11
CA VAL A 179 27.16 -38.08 -6.91
C VAL A 179 26.07 -37.39 -6.08
N GLU A 180 25.35 -38.10 -5.21
CA GLU A 180 24.31 -37.51 -4.34
C GLU A 180 24.93 -36.56 -3.30
N ASP A 181 26.03 -36.94 -2.63
CA ASP A 181 26.78 -36.08 -1.70
C ASP A 181 27.24 -34.77 -2.37
N ARG A 182 27.76 -34.87 -3.60
CA ARG A 182 28.15 -33.71 -4.41
C ARG A 182 26.93 -32.89 -4.85
N GLY A 183 25.81 -33.56 -5.13
CA GLY A 183 24.52 -32.97 -5.47
C GLY A 183 23.94 -32.15 -4.33
N GLU A 184 23.90 -32.69 -3.11
CA GLU A 184 23.49 -31.99 -1.89
C GLU A 184 24.40 -30.81 -1.59
N SER A 185 25.72 -31.00 -1.68
CA SER A 185 26.71 -29.93 -1.47
C SER A 185 26.56 -28.78 -2.49
N LEU A 186 26.39 -29.11 -3.78
CA LEU A 186 26.16 -28.15 -4.84
C LEU A 186 24.80 -27.43 -4.68
N LYS A 187 23.74 -28.16 -4.33
CA LYS A 187 22.40 -27.61 -4.04
C LYS A 187 22.45 -26.66 -2.84
N GLY A 188 23.16 -27.03 -1.77
CA GLY A 188 23.39 -26.18 -0.61
C GLY A 188 24.29 -24.96 -0.90
N ALA A 189 25.21 -25.04 -1.87
CA ALA A 189 25.95 -23.89 -2.37
C ALA A 189 25.06 -22.96 -3.22
N ALA A 190 24.31 -23.51 -4.17
CA ALA A 190 23.39 -22.76 -5.03
C ALA A 190 22.29 -22.07 -4.22
N GLN A 191 21.72 -22.73 -3.21
CA GLN A 191 20.68 -22.15 -2.37
C GLN A 191 21.21 -21.00 -1.49
N ARG A 192 22.47 -21.08 -1.00
CA ARG A 192 23.14 -19.95 -0.34
C ARG A 192 23.40 -18.77 -1.29
N LEU A 193 23.82 -19.05 -2.53
CA LEU A 193 24.02 -18.01 -3.55
C LEU A 193 22.70 -17.32 -3.93
N LEU A 194 21.59 -18.06 -4.03
CA LEU A 194 20.25 -17.49 -4.23
C LEU A 194 19.82 -16.61 -3.06
N GLN A 195 19.98 -17.10 -1.82
CA GLN A 195 19.68 -16.32 -0.60
C GLN A 195 20.46 -15.01 -0.52
N GLU A 196 21.78 -15.04 -0.79
CA GLU A 196 22.60 -13.82 -0.76
C GLU A 196 22.28 -12.90 -1.96
N ARG A 197 21.95 -13.44 -3.15
CA ARG A 197 21.48 -12.64 -4.29
C ARG A 197 20.15 -11.92 -3.97
N ASP A 198 19.19 -12.62 -3.40
CA ASP A 198 17.89 -12.03 -3.04
C ASP A 198 18.04 -11.00 -1.89
N ARG A 199 18.97 -11.23 -0.96
CA ARG A 199 19.36 -10.25 0.07
C ARG A 199 20.06 -9.01 -0.52
N LEU A 200 20.98 -9.20 -1.46
CA LEU A 200 21.67 -8.10 -2.15
C LEU A 200 20.69 -7.24 -2.97
N ILE A 201 19.66 -7.85 -3.58
CA ILE A 201 18.56 -7.14 -4.22
C ILE A 201 17.81 -6.29 -3.18
N GLN A 202 17.34 -6.88 -2.07
CA GLN A 202 16.65 -6.15 -0.99
C GLN A 202 17.48 -4.98 -0.43
N VAL A 203 18.80 -5.16 -0.28
CA VAL A 203 19.71 -4.09 0.15
C VAL A 203 19.87 -3.01 -0.93
N THR A 204 19.92 -3.39 -2.21
CA THR A 204 20.01 -2.44 -3.34
C THR A 204 18.74 -1.61 -3.46
N ASP A 205 17.56 -2.25 -3.43
CA ASP A 205 16.26 -1.58 -3.48
C ASP A 205 16.09 -0.61 -2.30
N ALA A 206 16.47 -1.05 -1.10
CA ALA A 206 16.43 -0.23 0.11
C ALA A 206 17.53 0.85 0.16
N ILE A 207 18.57 0.78 -0.67
CA ILE A 207 19.50 1.90 -0.88
C ILE A 207 18.88 2.89 -1.88
N GLY A 208 18.31 2.41 -2.99
CA GLY A 208 17.61 3.21 -3.99
C GLY A 208 16.51 4.10 -3.38
N ALA A 209 15.55 3.47 -2.68
CA ALA A 209 14.44 4.17 -2.02
C ALA A 209 14.89 5.18 -0.94
N ARG A 210 16.11 5.04 -0.39
CA ARG A 210 16.69 6.05 0.51
C ARG A 210 17.41 7.17 -0.23
N LEU A 211 18.05 6.86 -1.37
CA LEU A 211 18.75 7.83 -2.21
C LEU A 211 17.80 8.78 -2.95
N GLU A 212 16.58 8.34 -3.26
CA GLU A 212 15.53 9.19 -3.89
C GLU A 212 15.36 10.53 -3.14
N TYR A 213 15.19 10.50 -1.82
CA TYR A 213 15.11 11.69 -0.96
C TYR A 213 16.32 12.63 -1.06
N PHE A 214 17.52 12.13 -1.37
CA PHE A 214 18.70 12.99 -1.57
C PHE A 214 18.78 13.55 -3.00
N GLN A 215 18.18 12.88 -3.99
CA GLN A 215 18.12 13.33 -5.39
C GLN A 215 17.07 14.43 -5.59
N GLU A 216 15.96 14.39 -4.85
CA GLU A 216 14.93 15.45 -4.86
C GLU A 216 15.51 16.84 -4.57
N LEU A 217 16.57 16.94 -3.74
CA LEU A 217 17.25 18.21 -3.50
C LEU A 217 17.81 18.82 -4.79
N GLU A 218 18.39 18.01 -5.67
CA GLU A 218 18.97 18.50 -6.92
C GLU A 218 17.87 18.90 -7.91
N TYR A 219 16.77 18.14 -7.98
CA TYR A 219 15.58 18.51 -8.76
C TYR A 219 14.99 19.85 -8.30
N ALA A 220 14.72 19.99 -6.99
CA ALA A 220 14.23 21.23 -6.39
C ALA A 220 15.18 22.42 -6.63
N THR A 221 16.49 22.22 -6.46
CA THR A 221 17.51 23.25 -6.69
C THR A 221 17.57 23.68 -8.15
N ARG A 222 17.54 22.73 -9.09
CA ARG A 222 17.48 23.02 -10.54
C ARG A 222 16.23 23.82 -10.88
N MET A 223 15.05 23.41 -10.42
CA MET A 223 13.79 24.09 -10.75
C MET A 223 13.73 25.51 -10.16
N LEU A 224 14.11 25.69 -8.89
CA LEU A 224 14.16 27.02 -8.25
C LEU A 224 15.21 27.97 -8.86
N ASN A 225 16.14 27.46 -9.68
CA ASN A 225 17.08 28.26 -10.47
C ASN A 225 16.54 28.73 -11.84
N HIS A 226 15.36 28.29 -12.27
CA HIS A 226 14.76 28.83 -13.51
C HIS A 226 14.29 30.28 -13.32
N PRO A 227 14.60 31.20 -14.26
CA PRO A 227 14.20 32.59 -14.16
C PRO A 227 12.73 32.79 -14.58
N GLY A 228 11.91 33.34 -13.68
CA GLY A 228 10.57 33.83 -13.99
C GLY A 228 9.61 33.79 -12.81
N GLU A 229 8.95 34.90 -12.51
CA GLU A 229 7.97 34.97 -11.40
C GLU A 229 6.76 34.04 -11.62
N ALA A 230 6.44 33.74 -12.89
CA ALA A 230 5.37 32.81 -13.27
C ALA A 230 5.69 31.33 -12.97
N LEU A 231 6.88 30.99 -12.47
CA LEU A 231 7.23 29.62 -12.05
C LEU A 231 6.23 29.08 -11.01
N VAL A 232 5.75 29.94 -10.10
CA VAL A 232 4.80 29.56 -9.04
C VAL A 232 3.40 29.16 -9.56
N LEU A 233 3.11 29.41 -10.84
CA LEU A 233 1.84 29.04 -11.49
C LEU A 233 1.90 27.64 -12.14
N GLN A 234 3.06 26.99 -12.16
CA GLN A 234 3.20 25.64 -12.67
C GLN A 234 2.71 24.61 -11.64
N THR A 235 1.97 23.59 -12.08
CA THR A 235 1.51 22.47 -11.23
C THR A 235 2.66 21.83 -10.45
N ASP A 236 3.77 21.64 -11.14
CA ASP A 236 4.95 20.93 -10.69
C ASP A 236 5.70 21.70 -9.58
N PHE A 237 5.50 23.03 -9.51
CA PHE A 237 6.09 23.86 -8.46
C PHE A 237 5.56 23.50 -7.06
N LEU A 238 4.23 23.40 -6.89
CA LEU A 238 3.66 23.04 -5.59
C LEU A 238 3.93 21.57 -5.23
N LEU A 239 3.88 20.66 -6.21
CA LEU A 239 4.24 19.26 -6.03
C LEU A 239 5.72 19.06 -5.60
N MET A 240 6.64 19.89 -6.11
CA MET A 240 8.02 19.92 -5.64
C MET A 240 8.15 20.46 -4.21
N VAL A 241 7.39 21.50 -3.86
CA VAL A 241 7.41 22.04 -2.49
C VAL A 241 6.89 21.00 -1.48
N GLU A 242 5.78 20.32 -1.78
CA GLU A 242 5.26 19.20 -0.99
C GLU A 242 6.31 18.07 -0.83
N ARG A 243 7.01 17.72 -1.92
CA ARG A 243 8.13 16.76 -1.88
C ARG A 243 9.30 17.24 -1.01
N VAL A 244 9.59 18.54 -0.99
CA VAL A 244 10.61 19.14 -0.10
C VAL A 244 10.19 19.04 1.37
N ASP A 245 8.91 19.24 1.70
CA ASP A 245 8.41 19.05 3.07
C ASP A 245 8.55 17.59 3.53
N VAL A 246 8.18 16.62 2.67
CA VAL A 246 8.37 15.18 2.94
C VAL A 246 9.86 14.83 3.11
N CYS A 247 10.75 15.44 2.31
CA CYS A 247 12.20 15.27 2.47
C CYS A 247 12.72 15.89 3.78
N LEU A 248 12.14 17.02 4.23
CA LEU A 248 12.48 17.65 5.52
C LEU A 248 12.06 16.78 6.71
N GLU A 249 10.87 16.18 6.68
CA GLU A 249 10.42 15.24 7.72
C GLU A 249 11.30 13.98 7.75
N TYR A 250 11.59 13.41 6.57
CA TYR A 250 12.44 12.22 6.45
C TYR A 250 13.89 12.48 6.92
N MET A 251 14.49 13.62 6.58
CA MET A 251 15.80 14.02 7.11
C MET A 251 15.75 14.33 8.62
N SER A 252 14.67 14.95 9.10
CA SER A 252 14.51 15.29 10.52
C SER A 252 14.36 14.07 11.43
N SER A 253 13.76 12.98 10.92
CA SER A 253 13.68 11.69 11.59
C SER A 253 14.96 10.86 11.47
N HIS A 254 15.76 11.05 10.41
CA HIS A 254 16.96 10.26 10.12
C HIS A 254 18.30 11.00 10.31
N ARG A 255 18.41 11.86 11.34
CA ARG A 255 19.63 12.64 11.67
C ARG A 255 20.92 11.80 11.85
N GLN A 256 20.79 10.50 12.03
CA GLN A 256 21.91 9.55 12.09
C GLN A 256 22.65 9.33 10.75
N PHE A 257 22.09 9.76 9.61
CA PHE A 257 22.77 9.65 8.33
C PHE A 257 23.94 10.66 8.21
N LYS A 258 25.02 10.24 7.54
CA LYS A 258 26.14 11.13 7.21
C LYS A 258 25.63 12.33 6.40
N GLU A 259 26.03 13.53 6.82
CA GLU A 259 25.66 14.82 6.20
C GLU A 259 24.15 15.15 6.22
N ALA A 260 23.33 14.45 7.03
CA ALA A 260 21.88 14.73 7.16
C ALA A 260 21.57 16.20 7.48
N GLU A 261 22.32 16.82 8.40
CA GLU A 261 22.15 18.23 8.77
C GLU A 261 22.44 19.20 7.62
N VAL A 262 23.36 18.85 6.72
CA VAL A 262 23.69 19.65 5.53
C VAL A 262 22.58 19.56 4.49
N TYR A 263 21.99 18.38 4.30
CA TYR A 263 20.83 18.21 3.43
C TYR A 263 19.58 18.90 4.01
N LEU A 264 19.32 18.77 5.31
CA LEU A 264 18.23 19.44 6.01
C LEU A 264 18.32 20.97 5.86
N LEU A 265 19.50 21.56 6.09
CA LEU A 265 19.72 23.00 5.89
C LEU A 265 19.50 23.43 4.43
N ARG A 266 19.94 22.64 3.45
CA ARG A 266 19.72 22.93 2.02
C ARG A 266 18.24 22.82 1.62
N PHE A 267 17.51 21.84 2.15
CA PHE A 267 16.07 21.75 1.93
C PHE A 267 15.31 22.93 2.56
N GLN A 268 15.69 23.38 3.77
CA GLN A 268 15.17 24.62 4.35
C GLN A 268 15.44 25.84 3.46
N GLN A 269 16.65 25.95 2.88
CA GLN A 269 16.97 27.01 1.92
C GLN A 269 16.12 26.92 0.63
N CYS A 270 15.86 25.72 0.11
CA CYS A 270 14.91 25.51 -1.00
C CYS A 270 13.50 25.97 -0.62
N LEU A 271 13.03 25.64 0.59
CA LEU A 271 11.70 26.00 1.07
C LEU A 271 11.55 27.52 1.25
N ILE A 272 12.48 28.18 1.95
CA ILE A 272 12.53 29.65 2.09
C ILE A 272 12.53 30.31 0.71
N ARG A 273 13.29 29.78 -0.25
CA ARG A 273 13.37 30.31 -1.62
C ARG A 273 12.05 30.14 -2.38
N ALA A 274 11.39 28.99 -2.28
CA ALA A 274 10.07 28.76 -2.87
C ALA A 274 9.01 29.72 -2.29
N MET A 275 8.97 29.85 -0.96
CA MET A 275 8.09 30.80 -0.27
C MET A 275 8.41 32.26 -0.61
N THR A 276 9.68 32.59 -0.85
CA THR A 276 10.11 33.92 -1.31
C THR A 276 9.64 34.20 -2.74
N LEU A 277 9.63 33.21 -3.63
CA LEU A 277 9.07 33.36 -4.98
C LEU A 277 7.55 33.59 -4.94
N ILE A 278 6.82 32.87 -4.08
CA ILE A 278 5.39 33.12 -3.83
C ILE A 278 5.18 34.56 -3.34
N LYS A 279 5.95 35.01 -2.33
CA LYS A 279 5.91 36.39 -1.84
C LYS A 279 6.16 37.39 -2.97
N MET A 280 7.21 37.19 -3.78
CA MET A 280 7.55 38.12 -4.87
C MET A 280 6.43 38.21 -5.91
N TYR A 281 5.89 37.08 -6.37
CA TYR A 281 4.78 37.06 -7.33
C TYR A 281 3.51 37.75 -6.78
N LEU A 282 3.17 37.50 -5.50
CA LEU A 282 2.06 38.17 -4.82
C LEU A 282 2.29 39.69 -4.71
N VAL A 283 3.46 40.11 -4.23
CA VAL A 283 3.85 41.52 -4.06
C VAL A 283 3.88 42.25 -5.41
N GLY A 284 4.43 41.63 -6.45
CA GLY A 284 4.45 42.15 -7.81
C GLY A 284 3.04 42.32 -8.38
N THR A 285 2.20 41.29 -8.29
CA THR A 285 0.82 41.31 -8.81
C THR A 285 -0.04 42.35 -8.09
N LEU A 286 0.04 42.45 -6.76
CA LEU A 286 -0.69 43.45 -5.99
C LEU A 286 -0.23 44.89 -6.29
N ARG A 287 1.07 45.12 -6.45
CA ARG A 287 1.61 46.45 -6.80
C ARG A 287 1.29 46.84 -8.25
N ALA A 288 1.32 45.89 -9.19
CA ALA A 288 0.89 46.14 -10.57
C ALA A 288 -0.59 46.52 -10.66
N LEU A 289 -1.48 45.80 -9.95
CA LEU A 289 -2.89 46.15 -9.90
C LEU A 289 -3.12 47.50 -9.18
N HIS A 290 -2.37 47.79 -8.11
CA HIS A 290 -2.43 49.09 -7.43
C HIS A 290 -2.17 50.25 -8.41
N THR A 291 -1.08 50.19 -9.18
CA THR A 291 -0.73 51.24 -10.15
C THR A 291 -1.76 51.36 -11.28
N ASP A 292 -2.29 50.25 -11.81
CA ASP A 292 -3.34 50.27 -12.85
C ASP A 292 -4.65 50.88 -12.33
N VAL A 293 -5.10 50.51 -11.13
CA VAL A 293 -6.30 51.06 -10.50
C VAL A 293 -6.11 52.53 -10.13
N GLN A 294 -5.00 52.88 -9.49
CA GLN A 294 -4.68 54.27 -9.10
C GLN A 294 -4.63 55.19 -10.32
N LYS A 295 -4.00 54.75 -11.42
CA LYS A 295 -3.94 55.51 -12.67
C LYS A 295 -5.35 55.78 -13.22
N ARG A 296 -6.18 54.73 -13.38
CA ARG A 296 -7.56 54.88 -13.88
C ARG A 296 -8.39 55.83 -12.99
N MET A 297 -8.24 55.70 -11.67
CA MET A 297 -8.91 56.56 -10.67
C MET A 297 -8.48 58.03 -10.74
N ALA A 298 -7.31 58.35 -11.29
CA ALA A 298 -6.85 59.74 -11.48
C ALA A 298 -7.17 60.31 -12.89
N GLU A 299 -7.44 59.47 -13.88
CA GLU A 299 -7.65 59.89 -15.27
C GLU A 299 -9.12 60.24 -15.63
N SER A 300 -10.09 60.00 -14.75
CA SER A 300 -11.52 60.22 -15.08
C SER A 300 -12.44 60.38 -13.87
N ASP A 301 -13.52 61.16 -14.04
CA ASP A 301 -14.64 61.28 -13.09
C ASP A 301 -15.46 59.99 -13.02
N ILE A 302 -14.98 59.03 -12.23
CA ILE A 302 -15.50 57.67 -12.19
C ILE A 302 -16.77 57.58 -11.33
N SER A 303 -17.87 57.13 -11.95
CA SER A 303 -19.11 56.77 -11.27
C SER A 303 -18.87 55.72 -10.16
N SER A 304 -19.58 55.87 -9.04
CA SER A 304 -19.45 55.02 -7.84
C SER A 304 -19.43 53.51 -8.14
N VAL A 305 -20.27 53.03 -9.06
CA VAL A 305 -20.31 51.60 -9.46
C VAL A 305 -19.00 51.16 -10.13
N ALA A 306 -18.40 52.01 -10.96
CA ALA A 306 -17.13 51.74 -11.61
C ALA A 306 -15.94 51.89 -10.64
N ALA A 307 -16.02 52.80 -9.66
CA ALA A 307 -15.05 52.88 -8.57
C ALA A 307 -15.06 51.60 -7.72
N HIS A 308 -16.24 51.12 -7.29
CA HIS A 308 -16.38 49.84 -6.59
C HIS A 308 -15.87 48.66 -7.44
N HIS A 309 -16.12 48.64 -8.75
CA HIS A 309 -15.58 47.61 -9.64
C HIS A 309 -14.04 47.58 -9.65
N LEU A 310 -13.38 48.75 -9.75
CA LEU A 310 -11.93 48.87 -9.70
C LEU A 310 -11.36 48.51 -8.31
N LEU A 311 -12.02 48.94 -7.24
CA LEU A 311 -11.58 48.72 -5.86
C LEU A 311 -11.78 47.28 -5.38
N TYR A 312 -12.85 46.59 -5.79
CA TYR A 312 -13.19 45.26 -5.25
C TYR A 312 -13.29 44.16 -6.31
N THR A 313 -14.01 44.36 -7.41
CA THR A 313 -14.18 43.30 -8.41
C THR A 313 -12.85 42.92 -9.09
N LYS A 314 -12.00 43.91 -9.40
CA LYS A 314 -10.65 43.65 -9.94
C LYS A 314 -9.78 42.86 -8.97
N PHE A 315 -9.78 43.23 -7.69
CA PHE A 315 -9.05 42.49 -6.66
C PHE A 315 -9.62 41.07 -6.48
N ARG A 316 -10.96 40.90 -6.42
CA ARG A 316 -11.62 39.58 -6.37
C ARG A 316 -11.21 38.67 -7.53
N SER A 317 -10.94 39.23 -8.72
CA SER A 317 -10.50 38.43 -9.88
C SER A 317 -9.09 37.84 -9.76
N LEU A 318 -8.25 38.31 -8.82
CA LEU A 318 -6.94 37.72 -8.52
C LEU A 318 -6.99 36.60 -7.47
N VAL A 319 -8.11 36.43 -6.77
CA VAL A 319 -8.26 35.43 -5.70
C VAL A 319 -7.99 33.99 -6.18
N PRO A 320 -8.47 33.54 -7.36
CA PRO A 320 -8.27 32.15 -7.80
C PRO A 320 -6.80 31.77 -8.07
N SER A 321 -5.94 32.73 -8.46
CA SER A 321 -4.51 32.48 -8.70
C SER A 321 -3.65 32.74 -7.47
N LEU A 322 -3.94 33.77 -6.69
CA LEU A 322 -3.10 34.15 -5.54
C LEU A 322 -3.44 33.38 -4.26
N SER A 323 -4.72 33.07 -4.00
CA SER A 323 -5.11 32.49 -2.71
C SER A 323 -4.62 31.05 -2.49
N PRO A 324 -4.52 30.14 -3.48
CA PRO A 324 -3.88 28.85 -3.28
C PRO A 324 -2.41 29.00 -2.85
N LEU A 325 -1.66 29.90 -3.48
CA LEU A 325 -0.26 30.17 -3.15
C LEU A 325 -0.10 30.80 -1.75
N ILE A 326 -1.04 31.67 -1.36
CA ILE A 326 -1.09 32.22 0.01
C ILE A 326 -1.38 31.10 1.03
N MET A 327 -2.34 30.22 0.75
CA MET A 327 -2.68 29.09 1.64
C MET A 327 -1.46 28.21 1.91
N GLU A 328 -0.69 27.89 0.85
CA GLU A 328 0.53 27.10 0.95
C GLU A 328 1.67 27.81 1.72
N LEU A 329 1.68 29.14 1.74
CA LEU A 329 2.58 29.94 2.58
C LEU A 329 2.10 30.00 4.04
N GLU A 330 0.80 30.21 4.27
CA GLU A 330 0.20 30.27 5.61
C GLU A 330 0.33 28.93 6.34
N ASN A 331 0.01 27.82 5.66
CA ASN A 331 0.15 26.45 6.19
C ASN A 331 1.59 26.17 6.68
N ARG A 332 2.61 26.59 5.91
CA ARG A 332 4.03 26.37 6.26
C ARG A 332 4.55 27.35 7.29
N ALA A 333 4.02 28.57 7.34
CA ALA A 333 4.36 29.53 8.41
C ALA A 333 3.97 29.01 9.81
N LEU A 334 2.92 28.18 9.92
CA LEU A 334 2.58 27.49 11.17
C LEU A 334 3.62 26.45 11.59
N GLY A 335 4.23 25.74 10.63
CA GLY A 335 5.27 24.73 10.89
C GLY A 335 6.67 25.31 11.12
N HIS A 336 6.99 26.43 10.48
CA HIS A 336 8.31 27.07 10.51
C HIS A 336 8.24 28.59 10.74
N PRO A 337 7.71 29.05 11.91
CA PRO A 337 7.44 30.45 12.18
C PRO A 337 8.70 31.33 12.08
N ASP A 338 9.80 30.92 12.73
CA ASP A 338 11.07 31.64 12.80
C ASP A 338 11.64 32.08 11.44
N GLN A 339 11.30 31.36 10.38
CA GLN A 339 11.81 31.56 9.02
C GLN A 339 10.77 32.18 8.08
N LEU A 340 9.49 31.79 8.21
CA LEU A 340 8.44 32.12 7.23
C LEU A 340 7.43 33.18 7.70
N GLU A 341 7.29 33.44 9.00
CA GLU A 341 6.36 34.48 9.51
C GLU A 341 6.75 35.87 9.00
N SER A 342 8.06 36.13 8.87
CA SER A 342 8.59 37.38 8.29
C SER A 342 8.08 37.61 6.86
N LEU A 343 8.15 36.59 6.00
CA LEU A 343 7.67 36.63 4.62
C LEU A 343 6.16 36.84 4.54
N LEU A 344 5.40 36.12 5.37
CA LEU A 344 3.94 36.28 5.46
C LEU A 344 3.55 37.68 5.99
N SER A 345 4.33 38.24 6.92
CA SER A 345 4.12 39.60 7.41
C SER A 345 4.43 40.68 6.35
N GLU A 346 5.38 40.44 5.45
CA GLU A 346 5.60 41.29 4.26
C GLU A 346 4.42 41.22 3.27
N CYS A 347 3.82 40.03 3.09
CA CYS A 347 2.62 39.85 2.27
C CYS A 347 1.45 40.68 2.83
N HIS A 348 1.15 40.55 4.12
CA HIS A 348 0.12 41.34 4.81
C HIS A 348 0.41 42.85 4.73
N THR A 349 1.63 43.28 5.06
CA THR A 349 2.04 44.70 5.01
C THR A 349 1.89 45.27 3.59
N THR A 350 2.25 44.51 2.55
CA THR A 350 2.09 44.95 1.15
C THR A 350 0.62 45.04 0.77
N TYR A 351 -0.21 44.06 1.15
CA TYR A 351 -1.66 44.11 0.90
C TYR A 351 -2.29 45.35 1.54
N PHE A 352 -2.08 45.57 2.85
CA PHE A 352 -2.64 46.73 3.54
C PHE A 352 -2.09 48.06 3.00
N SER A 353 -0.82 48.13 2.59
CA SER A 353 -0.27 49.32 1.91
C SER A 353 -0.97 49.61 0.58
N VAL A 354 -1.23 48.56 -0.22
CA VAL A 354 -1.95 48.67 -1.51
C VAL A 354 -3.40 49.10 -1.33
N ARG A 355 -4.12 48.52 -0.35
CA ARG A 355 -5.50 48.91 -0.04
C ARG A 355 -5.58 50.33 0.52
N ARG A 356 -4.74 50.66 1.51
CA ARG A 356 -4.67 52.00 2.14
C ARG A 356 -4.44 53.09 1.10
N GLY A 357 -3.51 52.89 0.17
CA GLY A 357 -3.19 53.88 -0.87
C GLY A 357 -4.32 54.15 -1.87
N LEU A 358 -5.31 53.24 -1.99
CA LEU A 358 -6.50 53.43 -2.85
C LEU A 358 -7.70 53.97 -2.06
N LEU A 359 -7.92 53.47 -0.84
CA LEU A 359 -9.14 53.80 -0.06
C LEU A 359 -9.00 55.07 0.78
N VAL A 360 -7.87 55.32 1.44
CA VAL A 360 -7.74 56.50 2.34
C VAL A 360 -7.99 57.84 1.65
N PRO A 361 -7.50 58.10 0.42
CA PRO A 361 -7.83 59.33 -0.31
C PRO A 361 -9.34 59.49 -0.53
N ARG A 362 -10.03 58.40 -0.91
CA ARG A 362 -11.48 58.40 -1.17
C ARG A 362 -12.30 58.55 0.11
N VAL A 363 -11.91 57.89 1.19
CA VAL A 363 -12.57 58.02 2.50
C VAL A 363 -12.46 59.45 3.02
N MET A 364 -11.29 60.09 2.92
CA MET A 364 -11.14 61.51 3.27
C MET A 364 -11.96 62.45 2.38
N GLU A 365 -12.10 62.15 1.09
CA GLU A 365 -12.92 62.93 0.15
C GLU A 365 -14.41 62.86 0.52
N GLU A 366 -14.93 61.65 0.75
CA GLU A 366 -16.34 61.40 1.06
C GLU A 366 -16.70 61.94 2.46
N ILE A 367 -15.81 61.80 3.46
CA ILE A 367 -15.98 62.42 4.80
C ILE A 367 -16.02 63.95 4.69
N ARG A 368 -15.15 64.58 3.89
CA ARG A 368 -15.23 66.04 3.62
C ARG A 368 -16.53 66.42 2.93
N GLY A 369 -17.07 65.55 2.07
CA GLY A 369 -18.38 65.69 1.44
C GLY A 369 -19.54 65.79 2.44
N LEU A 370 -19.46 65.11 3.59
CA LEU A 370 -20.42 65.21 4.70
C LEU A 370 -20.35 66.54 5.47
N GLN A 371 -19.48 67.46 5.05
CA GLN A 371 -19.20 68.77 5.65
C GLN A 371 -19.17 68.73 7.19
N PRO A 372 -18.18 68.08 7.82
CA PRO A 372 -18.06 67.93 9.27
C PRO A 372 -17.87 69.25 10.05
N GLY A 373 -17.80 70.40 9.37
CA GLY A 373 -17.99 71.71 10.00
C GLY A 373 -19.46 72.11 10.19
N GLN A 374 -20.34 71.76 9.25
CA GLN A 374 -21.69 72.34 9.08
C GLN A 374 -22.85 71.37 9.32
N SER A 375 -22.70 70.07 9.05
CA SER A 375 -23.75 69.06 9.25
C SER A 375 -24.11 68.86 10.72
N GLU A 376 -25.32 68.40 11.04
CA GLU A 376 -25.69 68.08 12.42
C GLU A 376 -24.92 66.85 12.95
N LEU A 377 -24.62 66.80 14.25
CA LEU A 377 -23.81 65.73 14.84
C LEU A 377 -24.45 64.34 14.69
N ILE A 378 -25.78 64.25 14.83
CA ILE A 378 -26.55 63.01 14.61
C ILE A 378 -26.42 62.55 13.16
N GLU A 379 -26.56 63.46 12.20
CA GLU A 379 -26.48 63.13 10.78
C GLU A 379 -25.08 62.70 10.36
N LEU A 380 -24.04 63.44 10.79
CA LEU A 380 -22.65 63.08 10.54
C LEU A 380 -22.31 61.70 11.14
N THR A 381 -22.78 61.42 12.36
CA THR A 381 -22.60 60.10 13.01
C THR A 381 -23.33 59.02 12.22
N ARG A 382 -24.62 59.21 11.91
CA ARG A 382 -25.47 58.24 11.22
C ARG A 382 -24.94 57.90 9.83
N VAL A 383 -24.65 58.90 9.00
CA VAL A 383 -24.19 58.69 7.63
C VAL A 383 -22.74 58.23 7.60
N GLY A 384 -21.84 58.91 8.32
CA GLY A 384 -20.41 58.59 8.35
C GLY A 384 -20.10 57.21 8.92
N CYS A 385 -20.70 56.84 10.07
CA CYS A 385 -20.47 55.51 10.65
C CYS A 385 -21.14 54.39 9.84
N THR A 386 -22.26 54.65 9.14
CA THR A 386 -22.83 53.67 8.19
C THR A 386 -21.92 53.45 6.98
N TYR A 387 -21.37 54.52 6.41
CA TYR A 387 -20.41 54.47 5.31
C TYR A 387 -19.12 53.72 5.69
N LEU A 388 -18.53 54.04 6.86
CA LEU A 388 -17.38 53.31 7.38
C LEU A 388 -17.70 51.84 7.66
N LYS A 389 -18.87 51.52 8.23
CA LYS A 389 -19.30 50.14 8.45
C LYS A 389 -19.37 49.36 7.13
N GLN A 390 -19.88 49.97 6.06
CA GLN A 390 -19.90 49.35 4.72
C GLN A 390 -18.48 49.06 4.23
N ILE A 391 -17.58 50.06 4.21
CA ILE A 391 -16.19 49.86 3.76
C ILE A 391 -15.46 48.81 4.60
N CYS A 392 -15.57 48.86 5.92
CA CYS A 392 -14.90 47.88 6.79
C CYS A 392 -15.44 46.46 6.54
N THR A 393 -16.73 46.32 6.27
CA THR A 393 -17.35 45.05 5.89
C THR A 393 -16.88 44.58 4.51
N GLU A 394 -16.74 45.46 3.52
CA GLU A 394 -16.21 45.13 2.19
C GLU A 394 -14.73 44.72 2.25
N GLU A 395 -13.88 45.50 2.94
CA GLU A 395 -12.46 45.20 3.11
C GLU A 395 -12.22 43.91 3.89
N PHE A 396 -12.95 43.66 4.98
CA PHE A 396 -12.89 42.39 5.71
C PHE A 396 -13.29 41.21 4.79
N ASN A 397 -14.34 41.39 3.99
CA ASN A 397 -14.80 40.39 3.03
C ASN A 397 -13.93 40.24 1.77
N LEU A 398 -13.01 41.18 1.50
CA LEU A 398 -11.97 41.06 0.50
C LEU A 398 -10.72 40.38 1.09
N PHE A 399 -10.27 40.79 2.27
CA PHE A 399 -9.08 40.24 2.94
C PHE A 399 -9.21 38.73 3.17
N ARG A 400 -10.33 38.28 3.76
CA ARG A 400 -10.62 36.84 4.02
C ARG A 400 -10.77 35.97 2.76
N ARG A 401 -10.75 36.57 1.56
CA ARG A 401 -10.67 35.82 0.29
C ARG A 401 -9.23 35.52 -0.09
N PHE A 402 -8.27 36.34 0.33
CA PHE A 402 -6.84 36.11 0.11
C PHE A 402 -6.20 35.29 1.23
N PHE A 403 -6.36 35.72 2.49
CA PHE A 403 -5.66 35.22 3.67
C PHE A 403 -6.61 34.57 4.68
N ASN A 404 -6.11 33.56 5.38
CA ASN A 404 -6.76 32.93 6.54
C ASN A 404 -6.14 33.35 7.89
N SER A 405 -5.09 34.19 7.89
CA SER A 405 -4.39 34.67 9.09
C SER A 405 -4.28 36.21 9.14
N GLY A 406 -3.64 36.75 10.19
CA GLY A 406 -3.33 38.19 10.27
C GLY A 406 -4.47 39.09 10.76
N GLU A 407 -5.47 38.56 11.47
CA GLU A 407 -6.63 39.30 11.98
C GLU A 407 -6.25 40.54 12.81
N ASP A 408 -5.24 40.48 13.68
CA ASP A 408 -4.78 41.66 14.44
C ASP A 408 -4.18 42.77 13.55
N LYS A 409 -3.68 42.43 12.35
CA LYS A 409 -3.15 43.38 11.37
C LYS A 409 -4.29 43.98 10.54
N LEU A 410 -5.38 43.22 10.34
CA LEU A 410 -6.62 43.68 9.73
C LEU A 410 -7.38 44.67 10.63
N TYR A 411 -7.59 44.37 11.91
CA TYR A 411 -8.27 45.32 12.82
C TYR A 411 -7.52 46.65 12.91
N ARG A 412 -6.19 46.66 13.10
CA ARG A 412 -5.37 47.89 13.08
C ARG A 412 -5.38 48.63 11.73
N TYR A 413 -5.67 47.94 10.64
CA TYR A 413 -5.88 48.58 9.34
C TYR A 413 -7.25 49.27 9.27
N LEU A 414 -8.31 48.61 9.76
CA LEU A 414 -9.67 49.15 9.80
C LEU A 414 -9.83 50.30 10.82
N GLU A 415 -9.24 50.19 12.00
CA GLU A 415 -9.14 51.28 13.00
C GLU A 415 -8.58 52.55 12.35
N GLY A 416 -7.45 52.43 11.64
CA GLY A 416 -6.82 53.54 10.92
C GLY A 416 -7.58 54.06 9.70
N ILE A 417 -8.72 53.47 9.32
CA ILE A 417 -9.70 54.08 8.39
C ILE A 417 -10.78 54.81 9.20
N CYS A 418 -11.23 54.24 10.32
CA CYS A 418 -12.21 54.84 11.22
C CYS A 418 -11.70 56.12 11.90
N ASP A 419 -10.41 56.20 12.21
CA ASP A 419 -9.74 57.38 12.77
C ASP A 419 -10.06 58.66 11.97
N HIS A 420 -10.14 58.56 10.63
CA HIS A 420 -10.44 59.70 9.75
C HIS A 420 -11.82 60.34 9.97
N LEU A 421 -12.79 59.61 10.54
CA LEU A 421 -14.07 60.20 10.96
C LEU A 421 -14.07 60.53 12.46
N TYR A 422 -13.31 59.78 13.26
CA TYR A 422 -13.19 60.03 14.70
C TYR A 422 -12.55 61.40 14.99
N ASP A 423 -11.54 61.81 14.22
CA ASP A 423 -10.92 63.14 14.33
C ASP A 423 -11.93 64.30 14.14
N ASP A 424 -12.95 64.13 13.28
CA ASP A 424 -14.03 65.11 13.06
C ASP A 424 -15.18 64.97 14.08
N LEU A 425 -15.57 63.75 14.45
CA LEU A 425 -16.65 63.49 15.41
C LEU A 425 -16.27 63.87 16.84
N ARG A 426 -15.05 63.54 17.27
CA ARG A 426 -14.61 63.65 18.66
C ARG A 426 -14.66 65.09 19.21
N PRO A 427 -14.16 66.13 18.50
CA PRO A 427 -14.27 67.49 18.98
C PRO A 427 -15.73 67.93 19.14
N ARG A 428 -16.62 67.50 18.22
CA ARG A 428 -18.05 67.83 18.24
C ARG A 428 -18.74 67.17 19.44
N ILE A 429 -18.55 65.86 19.63
CA ILE A 429 -19.05 65.12 20.79
C ILE A 429 -18.60 65.79 22.10
N LEU A 430 -17.30 66.09 22.23
CA LEU A 430 -16.74 66.71 23.45
C LEU A 430 -17.20 68.16 23.71
N HIS A 431 -17.75 68.85 22.71
CA HIS A 431 -18.29 70.21 22.87
C HIS A 431 -19.82 70.28 22.94
N GLU A 432 -20.54 69.23 22.54
CA GLU A 432 -22.01 69.19 22.58
C GLU A 432 -22.58 69.40 23.99
N GLN A 433 -23.70 70.11 24.06
CA GLN A 433 -24.41 70.52 25.28
C GLN A 433 -25.79 69.84 25.40
N LYS A 434 -26.42 69.51 24.26
CA LYS A 434 -27.73 68.87 24.17
C LYS A 434 -27.68 67.39 24.56
N LEU A 435 -28.49 66.99 25.54
CA LEU A 435 -28.54 65.59 25.99
C LEU A 435 -29.31 64.70 25.00
N ASP A 436 -30.36 65.24 24.38
CA ASP A 436 -31.12 64.66 23.28
C ASP A 436 -30.19 64.21 22.15
N VAL A 437 -29.34 65.10 21.65
CA VAL A 437 -28.33 64.82 20.62
C VAL A 437 -27.33 63.75 21.08
N LEU A 438 -26.81 63.84 22.31
CA LEU A 438 -25.85 62.87 22.84
C LEU A 438 -26.47 61.48 23.05
N CYS A 439 -27.73 61.39 23.48
CA CYS A 439 -28.50 60.15 23.54
C CYS A 439 -28.68 59.55 22.15
N GLU A 440 -29.10 60.34 21.16
CA GLU A 440 -29.34 59.84 19.81
C GLU A 440 -28.04 59.35 19.15
N VAL A 441 -26.93 60.08 19.30
CA VAL A 441 -25.57 59.63 18.91
C VAL A 441 -25.23 58.28 19.54
N CYS A 442 -25.48 58.09 20.85
CA CYS A 442 -25.25 56.81 21.51
C CYS A 442 -26.13 55.69 20.95
N THR A 443 -27.42 55.93 20.70
CA THR A 443 -28.33 54.92 20.12
C THR A 443 -27.99 54.55 18.68
N VAL A 444 -27.56 55.52 17.85
CA VAL A 444 -27.09 55.29 16.48
C VAL A 444 -25.85 54.40 16.47
N LEU A 445 -24.85 54.73 17.31
CA LEU A 445 -23.64 53.91 17.44
C LEU A 445 -23.96 52.50 17.97
N GLN A 446 -24.79 52.38 19.01
CA GLN A 446 -25.23 51.09 19.54
C GLN A 446 -25.99 50.26 18.49
N ALA A 447 -26.90 50.86 17.72
CA ALA A 447 -27.61 50.15 16.65
C ALA A 447 -26.66 49.62 15.57
N LEU A 448 -25.67 50.43 15.16
CA LEU A 448 -24.65 50.01 14.18
C LEU A 448 -23.78 48.85 14.69
N MET A 449 -23.50 48.78 16.00
CA MET A 449 -22.72 47.71 16.63
C MET A 449 -23.55 46.45 16.91
N VAL A 450 -24.83 46.59 17.28
CA VAL A 450 -25.74 45.47 17.62
C VAL A 450 -26.21 44.73 16.37
N LEU A 451 -26.31 45.40 15.22
CA LEU A 451 -26.67 44.79 13.94
C LEU A 451 -25.69 43.70 13.44
N ASP A 452 -24.54 43.52 14.09
CA ASP A 452 -23.55 42.47 13.76
C ASP A 452 -23.52 41.31 14.77
N LEU A 453 -24.25 41.42 15.87
CA LEU A 453 -24.52 40.27 16.74
C LEU A 453 -25.45 39.30 15.99
N PRO A 454 -25.06 38.02 15.79
CA PRO A 454 -26.07 37.02 15.45
C PRO A 454 -27.07 36.94 16.62
N MET A 455 -28.32 36.61 16.32
CA MET A 455 -29.19 36.02 17.35
C MET A 455 -28.50 34.75 17.82
N GLN A 456 -27.91 34.78 19.02
CA GLN A 456 -27.43 33.57 19.67
C GLN A 456 -28.63 32.66 19.91
N SER A 457 -28.40 31.36 19.75
CA SER A 457 -29.37 30.32 20.06
C SER A 457 -29.65 30.33 21.57
N PHE A 458 -30.68 31.07 21.98
CA PHE A 458 -31.21 31.03 23.35
C PHE A 458 -31.99 29.72 23.53
N GLY A 459 -31.29 28.72 24.05
CA GLY A 459 -31.68 27.31 24.03
C GLY A 459 -31.00 26.56 22.87
N ASP A 460 -30.61 25.29 23.01
CA ASP A 460 -30.90 24.36 24.10
C ASP A 460 -29.62 23.71 24.70
N SER A 461 -29.81 22.88 25.72
CA SER A 461 -28.79 22.19 26.50
C SER A 461 -28.15 21.03 25.73
N GLY A 462 -26.92 20.65 26.11
CA GLY A 462 -26.07 19.83 25.26
C GLY A 462 -26.43 18.35 25.13
N ALA A 463 -26.51 17.90 23.87
CA ALA A 463 -26.16 16.56 23.42
C ALA A 463 -25.59 16.65 21.98
N PRO A 464 -24.55 15.87 21.62
CA PRO A 464 -24.12 15.72 20.24
C PRO A 464 -24.80 14.48 19.63
N ASP A 465 -25.84 14.68 18.82
CA ASP A 465 -26.42 13.62 17.98
C ASP A 465 -25.86 13.66 16.54
N PRO A 466 -25.73 12.50 15.87
CA PRO A 466 -25.11 12.39 14.55
C PRO A 466 -26.14 12.47 13.40
N GLU A 467 -25.62 12.43 12.17
CA GLU A 467 -26.35 12.06 10.93
C GLU A 467 -27.62 12.87 10.61
N ALA A 468 -27.44 13.92 9.80
CA ALA A 468 -28.51 14.55 9.03
C ALA A 468 -28.23 14.38 7.54
N ASP A 469 -29.03 13.56 6.87
CA ASP A 469 -28.91 13.24 5.44
C ASP A 469 -29.17 14.45 4.51
N GLU A 470 -28.71 14.34 3.26
CA GLU A 470 -29.06 15.28 2.19
C GLU A 470 -30.51 15.08 1.73
N ASP A 471 -31.30 16.16 1.66
CA ASP A 471 -32.63 16.16 1.00
C ASP A 471 -32.67 17.24 -0.13
N PRO A 472 -32.54 16.84 -1.42
CA PRO A 472 -32.05 17.73 -2.47
C PRO A 472 -33.13 18.41 -3.32
N LEU A 473 -33.96 19.29 -2.75
CA LEU A 473 -35.00 20.03 -3.51
C LEU A 473 -35.17 21.52 -3.14
N LEU A 474 -34.49 22.43 -3.87
CA LEU A 474 -34.98 23.80 -4.11
C LEU A 474 -34.39 24.41 -5.41
N LEU A 475 -35.08 24.20 -6.54
CA LEU A 475 -34.73 24.77 -7.86
C LEU A 475 -35.70 25.90 -8.27
N THR A 476 -35.46 27.17 -7.91
CA THR A 476 -36.07 28.33 -8.62
C THR A 476 -35.26 29.65 -8.48
N SER A 477 -34.25 29.87 -9.32
CA SER A 477 -33.92 31.19 -9.89
C SER A 477 -32.88 31.08 -11.02
N SER A 478 -32.89 32.00 -11.98
CA SER A 478 -32.11 31.92 -13.22
C SER A 478 -30.60 32.20 -13.06
N PRO A 479 -29.74 31.67 -13.95
CA PRO A 479 -28.29 31.65 -13.75
C PRO A 479 -27.56 32.88 -14.33
N THR A 480 -26.56 33.39 -13.62
CA THR A 480 -25.46 34.18 -14.18
C THR A 480 -24.23 34.06 -13.28
N GLU A 481 -23.04 34.27 -13.87
CA GLU A 481 -21.70 34.01 -13.30
C GLU A 481 -21.38 32.52 -13.08
N ARG A 482 -20.13 32.15 -13.38
CA ARG A 482 -19.61 30.78 -13.22
C ARG A 482 -18.73 30.77 -11.97
N ASP A 483 -19.31 30.52 -10.80
CA ASP A 483 -18.50 30.21 -9.62
C ASP A 483 -17.80 28.87 -9.87
N VAL A 484 -16.49 28.94 -10.10
CA VAL A 484 -15.60 27.78 -10.04
C VAL A 484 -15.55 27.36 -8.58
N GLN A 485 -16.11 26.19 -8.23
CA GLN A 485 -16.02 25.68 -6.86
C GLN A 485 -14.55 25.55 -6.42
N LEU A 486 -14.11 26.51 -5.61
CA LEU A 486 -12.93 26.39 -4.76
C LEU A 486 -13.27 25.44 -3.58
N PRO A 487 -12.27 24.74 -3.00
CA PRO A 487 -12.51 23.84 -1.87
C PRO A 487 -13.18 24.55 -0.67
N PRO A 488 -13.98 23.83 0.14
CA PRO A 488 -14.57 24.38 1.36
C PRO A 488 -13.45 24.79 2.33
N ARG A 489 -13.29 26.10 2.54
CA ARG A 489 -12.27 26.62 3.47
C ARG A 489 -12.68 26.37 4.91
N THR A 490 -11.70 25.95 5.73
CA THR A 490 -11.77 26.11 7.17
C THR A 490 -11.96 27.60 7.55
N PRO A 491 -12.73 27.91 8.61
CA PRO A 491 -13.03 29.29 8.99
C PRO A 491 -11.84 29.93 9.73
N GLY A 492 -10.84 30.40 8.99
CA GLY A 492 -9.61 30.97 9.55
C GLY A 492 -9.77 32.34 10.24
N LEU A 493 -10.66 33.20 9.74
CA LEU A 493 -11.03 34.48 10.35
C LEU A 493 -12.45 34.42 10.93
N ALA A 494 -12.67 35.16 12.01
CA ALA A 494 -13.97 35.29 12.67
C ALA A 494 -14.98 36.11 11.83
N LYS A 495 -16.09 36.54 12.45
CA LYS A 495 -16.94 37.60 11.90
C LYS A 495 -16.35 38.97 12.26
N LEU A 496 -16.53 39.97 11.39
CA LEU A 496 -16.11 41.33 11.68
C LEU A 496 -16.88 41.90 12.88
N HIS A 497 -16.16 42.19 13.96
CA HIS A 497 -16.71 42.83 15.14
C HIS A 497 -16.62 44.36 15.02
N ILE A 498 -17.58 44.97 14.31
CA ILE A 498 -17.74 46.45 14.20
C ILE A 498 -17.78 47.13 15.57
N SER A 499 -18.26 46.41 16.60
CA SER A 499 -18.19 46.84 18.00
C SER A 499 -16.80 47.31 18.39
N HIS A 500 -15.74 46.59 18.00
CA HIS A 500 -14.36 46.96 18.33
C HIS A 500 -13.95 48.31 17.74
N LEU A 501 -14.33 48.55 16.47
CA LEU A 501 -13.98 49.76 15.71
C LEU A 501 -14.71 51.02 16.20
N LEU A 502 -15.95 50.88 16.68
CA LEU A 502 -16.78 52.01 17.13
C LEU A 502 -16.72 52.27 18.66
N GLN A 503 -16.09 51.39 19.44
CA GLN A 503 -16.13 51.44 20.90
C GLN A 503 -15.56 52.74 21.49
N MET A 504 -14.47 53.28 20.90
CA MET A 504 -13.88 54.56 21.35
C MET A 504 -14.84 55.74 21.17
N VAL A 505 -15.54 55.80 20.02
CA VAL A 505 -16.50 56.86 19.71
C VAL A 505 -17.71 56.80 20.65
N LEU A 506 -18.21 55.58 20.90
CA LEU A 506 -19.31 55.36 21.84
C LEU A 506 -18.91 55.70 23.28
N GLN A 507 -17.69 55.36 23.71
CA GLN A 507 -17.20 55.65 25.06
C GLN A 507 -17.06 57.15 25.30
N ASP A 508 -16.51 57.93 24.36
CA ASP A 508 -16.44 59.40 24.48
C ASP A 508 -17.85 60.02 24.53
N ALA A 509 -18.79 59.53 23.71
CA ALA A 509 -20.18 59.99 23.71
C ALA A 509 -20.93 59.69 25.02
N GLN A 510 -20.84 58.44 25.51
CA GLN A 510 -21.44 58.02 26.79
C GLN A 510 -20.83 58.78 27.98
N THR A 511 -19.51 58.96 27.99
CA THR A 511 -18.80 59.73 29.03
C THR A 511 -19.29 61.18 29.05
N ARG A 512 -19.41 61.82 27.88
CA ARG A 512 -19.95 63.18 27.77
C ARG A 512 -21.41 63.26 28.23
N LEU A 513 -22.25 62.32 27.81
CA LEU A 513 -23.66 62.24 28.20
C LEU A 513 -23.81 62.13 29.72
N PHE A 514 -23.04 61.26 30.37
CA PHE A 514 -23.03 61.09 31.83
C PHE A 514 -22.66 62.39 32.55
N PHE A 515 -21.55 63.04 32.17
CA PHE A 515 -21.15 64.31 32.77
C PHE A 515 -22.20 65.43 32.57
N LYS A 516 -22.89 65.46 31.41
CA LYS A 516 -23.94 66.45 31.13
C LYS A 516 -25.22 66.17 31.92
N ALA A 517 -25.66 64.92 32.01
CA ALA A 517 -26.78 64.50 32.86
C ALA A 517 -26.51 64.82 34.34
N GLN A 518 -25.31 64.51 34.85
CA GLN A 518 -24.93 64.84 36.22
C GLN A 518 -24.95 66.37 36.47
N ALA A 519 -24.44 67.18 35.52
CA ALA A 519 -24.44 68.64 35.65
C ALA A 519 -25.86 69.22 35.70
N ILE A 520 -26.78 68.75 34.84
CA ILE A 520 -28.19 69.17 34.86
C ILE A 520 -28.87 68.74 36.16
N VAL A 521 -28.71 67.49 36.60
CA VAL A 521 -29.29 67.03 37.89
C VAL A 521 -28.76 67.84 39.07
N GLN A 522 -27.52 68.30 39.04
CA GLN A 522 -26.96 69.18 40.06
C GLN A 522 -27.54 70.61 40.00
N ALA A 523 -27.65 71.21 38.80
CA ALA A 523 -28.09 72.60 38.63
C ALA A 523 -29.62 72.78 38.67
N GLU A 524 -30.35 71.97 37.90
CA GLU A 524 -31.79 72.15 37.63
C GLU A 524 -32.71 71.31 38.54
N ILE A 525 -32.15 70.40 39.36
CA ILE A 525 -32.92 69.60 40.32
C ILE A 525 -32.42 69.83 41.75
N ARG A 526 -31.14 69.58 42.04
CA ARG A 526 -30.63 69.64 43.42
C ARG A 526 -30.41 71.05 43.96
N ASN A 527 -29.87 71.96 43.12
CA ASN A 527 -29.56 73.34 43.50
C ASN A 527 -30.53 74.36 42.88
N TYR A 528 -31.70 73.91 42.41
CA TYR A 528 -32.65 74.75 41.69
C TYR A 528 -33.30 75.81 42.60
N ALA A 529 -33.05 77.08 42.27
CA ALA A 529 -33.71 78.22 42.89
C ALA A 529 -34.89 78.68 42.01
N ALA A 530 -36.12 78.49 42.51
CA ALA A 530 -37.34 78.85 41.79
C ALA A 530 -37.38 80.33 41.42
N GLN A 531 -37.60 80.63 40.14
CA GLN A 531 -37.68 82.01 39.65
C GLN A 531 -39.05 82.64 39.99
N PRO A 532 -39.17 83.97 40.00
CA PRO A 532 -40.47 84.64 40.22
C PRO A 532 -41.57 84.20 39.24
N LYS A 533 -41.21 83.81 38.01
CA LYS A 533 -42.11 83.25 36.99
C LYS A 533 -42.58 81.82 37.30
N ASP A 534 -41.85 81.10 38.15
CA ASP A 534 -42.20 79.74 38.54
C ASP A 534 -43.20 79.70 39.69
N LEU A 535 -43.12 80.73 40.56
CA LEU A 535 -44.02 80.99 41.67
C LEU A 535 -45.35 81.67 41.25
N ASP A 536 -45.49 82.13 39.99
CA ASP A 536 -46.73 82.72 39.46
C ASP A 536 -47.82 81.66 39.15
N TYR A 537 -48.30 81.02 40.21
CA TYR A 537 -49.50 80.19 40.21
C TYR A 537 -50.76 80.90 39.68
N PRO A 538 -51.05 82.17 40.04
CA PRO A 538 -52.26 82.87 39.59
C PRO A 538 -52.41 83.00 38.08
N ALA A 539 -51.32 83.20 37.33
CA ALA A 539 -51.35 83.21 35.87
C ALA A 539 -51.44 81.79 35.29
N LYS A 540 -50.60 80.86 35.77
CA LYS A 540 -50.54 79.47 35.27
C LYS A 540 -51.88 78.72 35.42
N LEU A 541 -52.59 78.93 36.52
CA LEU A 541 -53.93 78.36 36.75
C LEU A 541 -55.00 78.90 35.79
N LYS A 542 -54.84 80.10 35.25
CA LYS A 542 -55.82 80.72 34.33
C LYS A 542 -55.56 80.35 32.86
N GLY A 543 -54.31 80.08 32.48
CA GLY A 543 -53.97 79.66 31.10
C GLY A 543 -54.48 78.25 30.75
N ASN A 544 -54.34 77.28 31.66
CA ASN A 544 -54.59 75.86 31.37
C ASN A 544 -56.06 75.50 31.11
N TYR A 545 -57.02 76.38 31.41
CA TYR A 545 -58.45 76.15 31.15
C TYR A 545 -58.88 76.28 29.67
N ILE A 546 -57.98 76.70 28.77
CA ILE A 546 -58.29 76.91 27.35
C ILE A 546 -57.66 75.84 26.43
N HIS A 547 -56.54 75.22 26.82
CA HIS A 547 -55.91 74.14 26.05
C HIS A 547 -55.31 73.05 26.95
N SER A 548 -56.04 71.93 27.14
CA SER A 548 -55.50 70.68 27.68
C SER A 548 -56.36 69.44 27.36
N SER A 549 -56.75 69.28 26.09
CA SER A 549 -57.10 67.96 25.54
C SER A 549 -55.89 67.36 24.81
N LEU A 550 -55.78 66.02 24.85
CA LEU A 550 -54.68 65.18 24.33
C LEU A 550 -53.40 65.09 25.22
N PRO A 551 -52.62 63.99 25.12
CA PRO A 551 -52.08 63.35 26.33
C PRO A 551 -50.59 63.57 26.60
N ILE A 552 -50.22 63.45 27.88
CA ILE A 552 -48.83 63.35 28.34
C ILE A 552 -48.29 61.94 28.02
N SER A 553 -47.20 61.86 27.27
CA SER A 553 -46.56 60.59 26.91
C SER A 553 -45.82 59.97 28.11
N ARG A 554 -45.97 58.65 28.31
CA ARG A 554 -45.25 57.89 29.34
C ARG A 554 -43.86 57.48 28.84
N SER A 555 -42.87 58.34 29.05
CA SER A 555 -41.48 58.09 28.63
C SER A 555 -40.42 58.28 29.73
N ILE A 556 -40.81 58.12 31.01
CA ILE A 556 -39.87 58.12 32.16
C ILE A 556 -40.24 56.99 33.12
N LEU A 557 -39.52 55.85 33.00
CA LEU A 557 -39.17 54.87 34.06
C LEU A 557 -38.67 53.57 33.41
N ALA A 558 -37.43 53.60 32.91
CA ALA A 558 -36.63 52.42 32.58
C ALA A 558 -35.15 52.80 32.68
N PHE A 559 -34.52 52.40 33.79
CA PHE A 559 -33.09 52.46 34.10
C PHE A 559 -32.72 51.15 34.80
#